data_AF-A0A0B1U045-F1
#
_entry.id   AF-A0A0B1U045-F1
#
_cell.length_a   1.000
_cell.length_b   1.000
_cell.length_c   1.000
_cell.angle_alpha   90.00
_cell.angle_beta   90.00
_cell.angle_gamma   90.00
#
_symmetry.space_group_name_H-M   'P 1'
#
loop_
_entity.id
_entity.type
_entity.pdbx_description
1 polymer ?
#
loop_
_entity_poly.entity_id
_entity_poly.type
_entity_poly.pdbx_seq_one_letter_code
_entity_poly.pdbx_strand_id
1 'polypeptide(L)'
;MPKKEHVKKVNAVICAYFAHTGYLTREEAKELCGLEDSGFEEAYKKAGNIFAKVGSEPDKGVSKLFTHLSHEVDEYMKHISGYGIA
;
A
#
# COMPACT_ATOMS: atom_id res chain seq x y z
N MET A 1 -4.16 -15.03 13.61
CA MET A 1 -4.97 -13.98 12.95
C MET A 1 -5.53 -14.54 11.65
N PRO A 2 -6.81 -14.30 11.31
CA PRO A 2 -7.34 -14.78 10.04
C PRO A 2 -6.57 -14.13 8.89
N LYS A 3 -6.04 -14.94 7.98
CA LYS A 3 -5.20 -14.52 6.84
C LYS A 3 -5.80 -13.35 6.03
N LYS A 4 -7.14 -13.21 6.05
CA LYS A 4 -7.90 -12.16 5.37
C LYS A 4 -7.68 -10.75 5.94
N GLU A 5 -7.46 -10.58 7.25
CA GLU A 5 -7.26 -9.24 7.84
C GLU A 5 -5.94 -8.60 7.39
N HIS A 6 -4.88 -9.41 7.26
CA HIS A 6 -3.60 -8.92 6.75
C HIS A 6 -3.71 -8.43 5.30
N VAL A 7 -4.44 -9.17 4.46
CA VAL A 7 -4.69 -8.78 3.06
C VAL A 7 -5.47 -7.46 2.99
N LYS A 8 -6.50 -7.28 3.83
CA LYS A 8 -7.26 -6.01 3.89
C LYS A 8 -6.38 -4.82 4.28
N LYS A 9 -5.47 -4.99 5.26
CA LYS A 9 -4.53 -3.94 5.67
C LYS A 9 -3.59 -3.52 4.53
N VAL A 10 -3.09 -4.49 3.75
CA VAL A 10 -2.27 -4.20 2.57
C VAL A 10 -3.08 -3.45 1.51
N ASN A 11 -4.29 -3.94 1.21
CA ASN A 11 -5.19 -3.29 0.24
C ASN A 11 -5.46 -1.83 0.61
N ALA A 12 -5.70 -1.54 1.90
CA ALA A 12 -5.93 -0.19 2.38
C ALA A 12 -4.76 0.76 2.16
N VAL A 13 -3.52 0.29 2.36
CA VAL A 13 -2.32 1.10 2.10
C VAL A 13 -2.19 1.42 0.60
N ILE A 14 -2.52 0.46 -0.27
CA ILE A 14 -2.46 0.65 -1.73
C ILE A 14 -3.54 1.66 -2.17
N CYS A 15 -4.80 1.45 -1.79
CA CYS A 15 -5.88 2.39 -2.10
C CYS A 15 -5.56 3.81 -1.61
N ALA A 16 -5.09 3.94 -0.36
CA ALA A 16 -4.73 5.23 0.20
C ALA A 16 -3.52 5.88 -0.50
N TYR A 17 -2.57 5.11 -1.02
CA TYR A 17 -1.47 5.65 -1.81
C TYR A 17 -1.99 6.31 -3.09
N PHE A 18 -2.92 5.67 -3.80
CA PHE A 18 -3.53 6.25 -4.99
C PHE A 18 -4.32 7.53 -4.68
N ALA A 19 -4.86 7.67 -3.48
CA ALA A 19 -5.43 8.94 -3.03
C ALA A 19 -4.38 10.06 -2.87
N HIS A 20 -3.18 9.76 -2.36
CA HIS A 20 -2.09 10.74 -2.27
C HIS A 20 -1.55 11.16 -3.65
N THR A 21 -1.60 10.26 -4.63
CA THR A 21 -1.20 10.57 -6.02
C THR A 21 -2.23 11.39 -6.80
N GLY A 22 -3.48 11.47 -6.32
CA GLY A 22 -4.60 12.12 -7.01
C GLY A 22 -5.33 11.26 -8.05
N TYR A 23 -4.99 9.98 -8.19
CA TYR A 23 -5.74 9.04 -9.04
C TYR A 23 -7.07 8.58 -8.42
N LEU A 24 -7.18 8.66 -7.10
CA LEU A 24 -8.41 8.47 -6.35
C LEU A 24 -8.64 9.69 -5.45
N THR A 25 -9.89 9.95 -5.12
CA THR A 25 -10.23 10.72 -3.92
C THR A 25 -9.99 9.89 -2.67
N ARG A 26 -9.91 10.56 -1.52
CA ARG A 26 -9.77 9.87 -0.22
C ARG A 26 -10.99 8.98 0.07
N GLU A 27 -12.17 9.43 -0.34
CA GLU A 27 -13.44 8.75 -0.19
C GLU A 27 -13.51 7.48 -1.05
N GLU A 28 -13.12 7.56 -2.33
CA GLU A 28 -13.03 6.37 -3.22
C GLU A 28 -12.02 5.35 -2.70
N ALA A 29 -10.86 5.81 -2.21
CA ALA A 29 -9.87 4.93 -1.60
C ALA A 29 -10.38 4.23 -0.33
N LYS A 30 -11.19 4.93 0.47
CA LYS A 30 -11.81 4.38 1.68
C LYS A 30 -12.88 3.34 1.34
N GLU A 31 -13.71 3.59 0.35
CA GLU A 31 -14.70 2.62 -0.13
C GLU A 31 -14.03 1.34 -0.65
N LEU A 32 -12.99 1.49 -1.49
CA LEU A 32 -12.29 0.36 -2.12
C LEU A 32 -11.48 -0.49 -1.13
N CYS A 33 -11.05 0.07 0.01
CA CYS A 33 -10.22 -0.67 0.95
C CYS A 33 -10.97 -1.72 1.77
N GLY A 34 -12.29 -1.54 1.99
CA GLY A 34 -13.15 -2.46 2.74
C GLY A 34 -12.78 -2.62 4.23
N LEU A 35 -12.18 -1.58 4.83
CA LEU A 35 -11.91 -1.44 6.26
C LEU A 35 -12.90 -0.47 6.93
N GLU A 36 -13.08 -0.63 8.24
CA GLU A 36 -13.72 0.37 9.10
C GLU A 36 -12.90 1.67 9.17
N ASP A 37 -13.58 2.79 9.45
CA ASP A 37 -13.02 4.15 9.43
C ASP A 37 -11.67 4.31 10.14
N SER A 38 -11.54 3.74 11.35
CA SER A 38 -10.31 3.82 12.14
C SER A 38 -9.12 3.10 11.50
N GLY A 39 -9.36 2.02 10.75
CA GLY A 39 -8.33 1.27 10.03
C GLY A 39 -7.84 1.98 8.77
N PHE A 40 -8.72 2.75 8.12
CA PHE A 40 -8.34 3.52 6.95
C PHE A 40 -7.40 4.68 7.30
N GLU A 41 -7.61 5.36 8.42
CA GLU A 41 -6.74 6.49 8.81
C GLU A 41 -5.29 6.09 9.07
N GLU A 42 -5.08 4.93 9.72
CA GLU A 42 -3.75 4.38 9.91
C GLU A 42 -3.08 4.07 8.56
N ALA A 43 -3.83 3.46 7.64
CA ALA A 43 -3.35 3.15 6.30
C ALA A 43 -3.05 4.43 5.50
N TYR A 44 -3.88 5.47 5.62
CA TYR A 44 -3.72 6.75 4.94
C TYR A 44 -2.46 7.49 5.37
N LYS A 45 -2.16 7.49 6.67
CA LYS A 45 -0.90 8.02 7.21
C LYS A 45 0.31 7.22 6.71
N LYS A 46 0.23 5.89 6.69
CA LYS A 46 1.32 5.04 6.20
C LYS A 46 1.58 5.26 4.71
N ALA A 47 0.52 5.35 3.90
CA ALA A 47 0.61 5.64 2.47
C ALA A 47 1.23 7.02 2.19
N GLY A 48 0.90 8.05 2.99
CA GLY A 48 1.51 9.38 2.87
C GLY A 48 3.03 9.36 3.10
N ASN A 49 3.51 8.57 4.06
CA ASN A 49 4.96 8.40 4.27
C ASN A 49 5.66 7.72 3.09
N ILE A 50 4.97 6.79 2.42
CA ILE A 50 5.50 6.12 1.21
C ILE A 50 5.52 7.13 0.06
N PHE A 51 4.41 7.85 -0.15
CA PHE A 51 4.30 8.90 -1.17
C PHE A 51 5.38 9.98 -1.02
N ALA A 52 5.63 10.46 0.19
CA ALA A 52 6.69 11.43 0.47
C ALA A 52 8.11 10.91 0.13
N LYS A 53 8.34 9.59 0.20
CA LYS A 53 9.64 8.97 -0.07
C LYS A 53 9.86 8.65 -1.55
N VAL A 54 8.82 8.18 -2.25
CA VAL A 54 8.97 7.61 -3.60
C VAL A 54 7.94 8.10 -4.62
N GLY A 55 6.86 8.74 -4.18
CA GLY A 55 5.67 9.04 -4.99
C GLY A 55 5.57 10.45 -5.54
N SER A 56 6.35 11.41 -5.01
CA SER A 56 6.29 12.82 -5.41
C SER A 56 6.91 13.14 -6.77
N GLU A 57 7.46 12.14 -7.49
CA GLU A 57 8.01 12.30 -8.83
C GLU A 57 6.92 12.04 -9.89
N PRO A 58 6.52 13.04 -10.69
CA PRO A 58 5.34 12.99 -11.58
C PRO A 58 5.32 11.78 -12.53
N ASP A 59 6.49 11.39 -13.06
CA ASP A 59 6.58 10.35 -14.10
C ASP A 59 7.09 9.00 -13.58
N LYS A 60 7.44 8.91 -12.28
CA LYS A 60 8.09 7.74 -11.69
C LYS A 60 7.46 7.25 -10.40
N GLY A 61 6.56 8.03 -9.79
CA GLY A 61 6.02 7.74 -8.46
C GLY A 61 5.33 6.38 -8.35
N VAL A 62 4.51 6.03 -9.34
CA VAL A 62 3.80 4.74 -9.36
C VAL A 62 4.75 3.56 -9.65
N SER A 63 5.69 3.73 -10.59
CA SER A 63 6.69 2.70 -10.88
C SER A 63 7.62 2.44 -9.69
N LYS A 64 8.12 3.50 -9.03
CA LYS A 64 8.94 3.40 -7.82
C LYS A 64 8.18 2.80 -6.64
N LEU A 65 6.88 3.09 -6.50
CA LEU A 65 6.02 2.39 -5.54
C LEU A 65 6.01 0.89 -5.80
N PHE A 66 5.73 0.46 -7.03
CA PHE A 66 5.64 -0.97 -7.34
C PHE A 66 6.99 -1.68 -7.19
N THR A 67 8.10 -1.02 -7.50
CA THR A 67 9.45 -1.54 -7.20
C THR A 67 9.71 -1.64 -5.71
N HIS A 68 9.29 -0.65 -4.91
CA HIS A 68 9.45 -0.73 -3.46
C HIS A 68 8.56 -1.82 -2.86
N LEU A 69 7.31 -1.94 -3.31
CA LEU A 69 6.40 -3.00 -2.90
C LEU A 69 6.90 -4.38 -3.31
N SER A 70 7.46 -4.55 -4.51
CA SER A 70 8.02 -5.83 -4.92
C SER A 70 9.19 -6.23 -4.02
N HIS A 71 10.07 -5.30 -3.65
CA HIS A 71 11.15 -5.56 -2.70
C HIS A 71 10.61 -5.97 -1.31
N GLU A 72 9.62 -5.26 -0.76
CA GLU A 72 9.05 -5.60 0.55
C GLU A 72 8.32 -6.95 0.54
N VAL A 73 7.60 -7.26 -0.54
CA VAL A 73 6.94 -8.57 -0.71
C VAL A 73 7.97 -9.69 -0.88
N ASP A 74 9.04 -9.45 -1.64
CA ASP A 74 10.14 -10.40 -1.82
C ASP A 74 10.83 -10.74 -0.49
N GLU A 75 11.16 -9.73 0.30
CA GLU A 75 11.77 -9.90 1.63
C GLU A 75 10.84 -10.63 2.60
N TYR A 76 9.55 -10.29 2.61
CA TYR A 76 8.57 -11.01 3.42
C TYR A 76 8.44 -12.48 2.99
N MET A 77 8.40 -12.76 1.68
CA MET A 77 8.33 -14.12 1.16
C MET A 77 9.57 -14.94 1.49
N LYS A 78 10.78 -14.36 1.36
CA LYS A 78 12.02 -14.98 1.82
C LYS A 78 11.97 -15.33 3.31
N HIS A 79 11.45 -14.42 4.13
CA HIS A 79 11.33 -14.63 5.57
C HIS A 79 10.40 -15.80 5.93
N ILE A 80 9.23 -15.91 5.28
CA ILE A 80 8.22 -16.92 5.63
C ILE A 80 8.37 -18.25 4.89
N SER A 81 9.03 -18.28 3.74
CA SER A 81 9.10 -19.47 2.88
C SER A 81 10.51 -19.92 2.52
N GLY A 82 11.53 -19.08 2.74
CA GLY A 82 12.90 -19.31 2.27
C GLY A 82 13.13 -19.00 0.79
N TYR A 83 12.08 -18.60 0.05
CA TYR A 83 12.13 -18.25 -1.36
C TYR A 83 11.52 -16.85 -1.57
N GLY A 84 12.06 -16.11 -2.53
CA GLY A 84 11.53 -14.80 -2.92
C GLY A 84 10.29 -14.88 -3.82
N ILE A 85 9.85 -13.71 -4.30
CA ILE A 85 8.97 -13.63 -5.47
C ILE A 85 9.86 -13.64 -6.71
N ALA A 86 9.65 -14.63 -7.57
CA ALA A 86 10.52 -14.97 -8.70
C ALA A 86 10.86 -13.80 -9.64
#